data_AF-A0A7U9R455-F1
#
_entry.id   AF-A0A7U9R455-F1
#
_cell.length_a   1.000
_cell.length_b   1.000
_cell.length_c   1.000
_cell.angle_alpha   90.00
_cell.angle_beta   90.00
_cell.angle_gamma   90.00
#
_symmetry.space_group_name_H-M   'P 1'
#
loop_
_entity.id
_entity.type
_entity.pdbx_description
1 polymer ?
#
loop_
_entity_poly.entity_id
_entity_poly.type
_entity_poly.pdbx_seq_one_letter_code
_entity_poly.pdbx_strand_id
1 'polypeptide(L)'
;MAVKYVFVTGGVVSGLGKGITAASLGRLLKARGYKVTMQKFDPYINIDPGTMNPIQHGEVFVTDDGTETDLDLGHYERFIDENLDKNSNVTTGKIYWSVLQKERRGNYGGGTVQVIPHITNEIKSRFYRNFTDVDTRIAIIEVGGTVGDIESQPFLESIRQFQHEVGHENAILIHVTLVPYLKASQEMKTKPTQASVKELQAWASAPISSSAAANIPWIRVSKIKSPFSVTYLTTMYYKIWTWNICTRLPLPWSKSASPRLPVNACT
;
A
#
# COMPACT_ATOMS: atom_id res chain seq x y z
N MET A 1 -9.02 10.98 16.68
CA MET A 1 -8.56 9.57 16.81
C MET A 1 -7.54 9.27 15.71
N ALA A 2 -6.79 8.17 15.79
CA ALA A 2 -5.61 7.96 14.93
C ALA A 2 -5.95 7.28 13.60
N VAL A 3 -5.31 7.72 12.51
CA VAL A 3 -5.29 6.98 11.23
C VAL A 3 -4.40 5.75 11.38
N LYS A 4 -4.86 4.61 10.84
CA LYS A 4 -4.05 3.39 10.72
C LYS A 4 -3.62 3.19 9.28
N TYR A 5 -2.39 2.73 9.08
CA TYR A 5 -1.76 2.65 7.77
C TYR A 5 -1.49 1.21 7.36
N VAL A 6 -1.85 0.87 6.12
CA VAL A 6 -1.51 -0.39 5.47
C VAL A 6 -0.76 -0.08 4.20
N PHE A 7 0.55 -0.24 4.21
CA PHE A 7 1.38 -0.11 3.01
C PHE A 7 1.38 -1.42 2.23
N VAL A 8 1.18 -1.36 0.91
CA VAL A 8 1.18 -2.53 0.03
C VAL A 8 2.30 -2.36 -1.00
N THR A 9 3.28 -3.24 -0.97
CA THR A 9 4.40 -3.29 -1.93
C THR A 9 4.39 -4.60 -2.70
N GLY A 10 5.13 -4.67 -3.82
CA GLY A 10 5.23 -5.87 -4.64
C GLY A 10 6.66 -6.27 -4.91
N GLY A 11 6.87 -7.55 -5.17
CA GLY A 11 8.16 -8.14 -5.40
C GLY A 11 8.13 -9.16 -6.54
N VAL A 12 9.31 -9.56 -7.00
CA VAL A 12 9.54 -10.57 -8.06
C VAL A 12 9.17 -10.08 -9.46
N VAL A 13 7.90 -9.72 -9.71
CA VAL A 13 7.44 -9.18 -11.00
C VAL A 13 6.35 -8.13 -10.80
N SER A 14 6.25 -7.18 -11.73
CA SER A 14 5.13 -6.25 -11.80
C SER A 14 3.85 -6.95 -12.30
N GLY A 15 2.68 -6.33 -12.10
CA GLY A 15 1.40 -6.88 -12.58
C GLY A 15 0.83 -8.07 -11.77
N LEU A 16 1.38 -8.40 -10.60
CA LEU A 16 0.88 -9.51 -9.76
C LEU A 16 -0.53 -9.30 -9.17
N GLY A 17 -1.15 -8.13 -9.33
CA GLY A 17 -2.43 -7.82 -8.70
C GLY A 17 -2.29 -7.25 -7.29
N LYS A 18 -1.29 -6.38 -7.07
CA LYS A 18 -1.17 -5.55 -5.87
C LYS A 18 -2.47 -4.78 -5.61
N GLY A 19 -2.97 -4.06 -6.63
CA GLY A 19 -4.20 -3.28 -6.54
C GLY A 19 -5.41 -4.09 -6.18
N ILE A 20 -5.63 -5.24 -6.83
CA ILE A 20 -6.75 -6.13 -6.50
C ILE A 20 -6.64 -6.65 -5.06
N THR A 21 -5.43 -7.00 -4.60
CA THR A 21 -5.19 -7.45 -3.22
C THR A 21 -5.48 -6.34 -2.21
N ALA A 22 -5.00 -5.13 -2.47
CA ALA A 22 -5.22 -3.95 -1.63
C ALA A 22 -6.72 -3.57 -1.57
N ALA A 23 -7.39 -3.54 -2.72
CA ALA A 23 -8.80 -3.22 -2.85
C ALA A 23 -9.70 -4.27 -2.16
N SER A 24 -9.35 -5.56 -2.31
CA SER A 24 -10.05 -6.65 -1.63
C SER A 24 -9.92 -6.55 -0.11
N LEU A 25 -8.73 -6.19 0.40
CA LEU A 25 -8.55 -5.90 1.82
C LEU A 25 -9.42 -4.72 2.26
N GLY A 26 -9.45 -3.64 1.47
CA GLY A 26 -10.31 -2.49 1.72
C GLY A 26 -11.79 -2.87 1.84
N ARG A 27 -12.31 -3.67 0.90
CA ARG A 27 -13.69 -4.19 0.95
C ARG A 27 -13.96 -4.98 2.22
N LEU A 28 -13.04 -5.88 2.61
CA LEU A 28 -13.20 -6.69 3.81
C LEU A 28 -13.20 -5.85 5.09
N LEU A 29 -12.42 -4.77 5.14
CA LEU A 29 -12.40 -3.85 6.27
C LEU A 29 -13.67 -3.01 6.34
N LYS A 30 -14.16 -2.51 5.20
CA LYS A 30 -15.46 -1.83 5.08
C LYS A 30 -16.61 -2.73 5.53
N ALA A 31 -16.61 -4.00 5.11
CA ALA A 31 -17.61 -4.99 5.54
C ALA A 31 -17.62 -5.26 7.05
N ARG A 32 -16.53 -4.90 7.75
CA ARG A 32 -16.43 -4.96 9.23
C ARG A 32 -16.77 -3.64 9.93
N GLY A 33 -17.23 -2.64 9.19
CA GLY A 33 -17.63 -1.34 9.74
C GLY A 33 -16.51 -0.32 9.88
N TYR A 34 -15.31 -0.58 9.35
CA TYR A 34 -14.23 0.42 9.36
C TYR A 34 -14.39 1.43 8.22
N LYS A 35 -14.00 2.69 8.47
CA LYS A 35 -13.78 3.67 7.42
C LYS A 35 -12.44 3.37 6.74
N VAL A 36 -12.45 3.32 5.41
CA VAL A 36 -11.28 2.99 4.61
C VAL A 36 -11.08 4.05 3.54
N THR A 37 -9.83 4.37 3.24
CA THR A 37 -9.44 5.15 2.07
C THR A 37 -8.25 4.48 1.41
N MET A 38 -8.04 4.75 0.12
CA MET A 38 -6.96 4.17 -0.65
C MET A 38 -6.15 5.24 -1.36
N GLN A 39 -4.83 5.03 -1.45
CA GLN A 39 -3.94 5.86 -2.26
C GLN A 39 -3.05 4.97 -3.13
N LYS A 40 -2.76 5.44 -4.34
CA LYS A 40 -1.76 4.88 -5.26
C LYS A 40 -0.55 5.81 -5.33
N PHE A 41 0.63 5.24 -5.11
CA PHE A 41 1.91 5.90 -5.29
C PHE A 41 2.61 5.30 -6.50
N ASP A 42 2.62 6.04 -7.61
CA ASP A 42 3.19 5.61 -8.87
C ASP A 42 4.62 6.11 -9.05
N PRO A 43 5.57 5.22 -9.37
CA PRO A 43 6.97 5.58 -9.45
C PRO A 43 7.36 6.29 -10.76
N TYR A 44 6.46 6.39 -11.74
CA TYR A 44 6.74 7.06 -13.01
C TYR A 44 6.90 8.59 -12.86
N ILE A 45 7.66 9.19 -13.78
CA ILE A 45 8.06 10.61 -13.72
C ILE A 45 6.98 11.54 -14.31
N ASN A 46 6.01 11.02 -15.06
CA ASN A 46 4.85 11.79 -15.49
C ASN A 46 4.13 12.41 -14.27
N ILE A 47 3.69 13.65 -14.40
CA ILE A 47 2.93 14.33 -13.33
C ILE A 47 1.57 13.65 -13.18
N ASP A 48 0.92 13.36 -14.28
CA ASP A 48 -0.35 12.66 -14.40
C ASP A 48 -0.30 11.75 -15.64
N PRO A 49 -1.23 10.78 -15.76
CA PRO A 49 -1.26 9.90 -16.91
C PRO A 49 -1.88 10.53 -18.16
N GLY A 50 -2.33 11.79 -18.12
CA GLY A 50 -3.00 12.46 -19.25
C GLY A 50 -2.13 12.59 -20.49
N THR A 51 -0.80 12.59 -20.33
CA THR A 51 0.16 12.61 -21.45
C THR A 51 0.56 11.21 -21.93
N MET A 52 0.09 10.14 -21.31
CA MET A 52 0.47 8.76 -21.65
C MET A 52 -0.44 8.22 -22.75
N ASN A 53 0.10 7.32 -23.59
CA ASN A 53 -0.72 6.67 -24.62
C ASN A 53 -1.68 5.64 -23.98
N PRO A 54 -3.01 5.84 -24.07
CA PRO A 54 -3.97 4.98 -23.37
C PRO A 54 -4.02 3.54 -23.91
N ILE A 55 -3.62 3.32 -25.17
CA ILE A 55 -3.57 1.97 -25.76
C ILE A 55 -2.42 1.16 -25.15
N GLN A 56 -1.33 1.81 -24.76
CA GLN A 56 -0.13 1.15 -24.25
C GLN A 56 -0.12 1.05 -22.72
N HIS A 57 -0.68 2.04 -22.03
CA HIS A 57 -0.57 2.20 -20.59
C HIS A 57 -1.90 2.02 -19.85
N GLY A 58 -2.99 1.79 -20.57
CA GLY A 58 -4.33 1.68 -20.01
C GLY A 58 -5.08 3.02 -20.03
N GLU A 59 -6.37 2.95 -19.73
CA GLU A 59 -7.23 4.11 -19.67
C GLU A 59 -6.83 5.08 -18.54
N VAL A 60 -7.15 6.35 -18.73
CA VAL A 60 -7.08 7.35 -17.66
C VAL A 60 -8.40 7.33 -16.89
N PHE A 61 -8.33 7.22 -15.57
CA PHE A 61 -9.50 7.33 -14.69
C PHE A 61 -9.67 8.77 -14.21
N VAL A 62 -10.89 9.30 -14.29
CA VAL A 62 -11.22 10.66 -13.86
C VAL A 62 -12.08 10.57 -12.59
N THR A 63 -11.59 11.16 -11.52
CA THR A 63 -12.28 11.25 -10.22
C THR A 63 -13.35 12.35 -10.25
N ASP A 64 -14.30 12.32 -9.31
CA ASP A 64 -15.38 13.31 -9.20
C ASP A 64 -14.89 14.77 -9.08
N ASP A 65 -13.69 14.97 -8.53
CA ASP A 65 -13.07 16.30 -8.41
C ASP A 65 -12.39 16.79 -9.71
N GLY A 66 -12.50 16.01 -10.79
CA GLY A 66 -11.95 16.31 -12.12
C GLY A 66 -10.49 15.91 -12.29
N THR A 67 -9.89 15.17 -11.36
CA THR A 67 -8.49 14.76 -11.47
C THR A 67 -8.32 13.54 -12.35
N GLU A 68 -7.44 13.65 -13.33
CA GLU A 68 -6.93 12.55 -14.16
C GLU A 68 -5.91 11.70 -13.39
N THR A 69 -6.14 10.40 -13.35
CA THR A 69 -5.41 9.45 -12.50
C THR A 69 -5.24 8.10 -13.18
N ASP A 70 -4.38 7.26 -12.60
CA ASP A 70 -4.17 5.89 -13.05
C ASP A 70 -5.46 5.05 -12.91
N LEU A 71 -5.65 4.07 -13.81
CA LEU A 71 -6.81 3.17 -13.84
C LEU A 71 -7.03 2.44 -12.50
N ASP A 72 -5.98 2.24 -11.70
CA ASP A 72 -6.06 1.56 -10.41
C ASP A 72 -6.99 2.29 -9.43
N LEU A 73 -7.12 3.63 -9.51
CA LEU A 73 -8.04 4.36 -8.64
C LEU A 73 -9.50 3.99 -8.92
N GLY A 74 -9.86 3.80 -10.19
CA GLY A 74 -11.19 3.32 -10.55
C GLY A 74 -11.47 1.92 -10.00
N HIS A 75 -10.46 1.04 -9.96
CA HIS A 75 -10.60 -0.25 -9.27
C HIS A 75 -10.86 -0.06 -7.78
N TYR A 76 -10.16 0.85 -7.12
CA TYR A 76 -10.34 1.09 -5.70
C TYR A 76 -11.75 1.59 -5.41
N GLU A 77 -12.21 2.65 -6.08
CA GLU A 77 -13.56 3.20 -5.87
C GLU A 77 -14.64 2.12 -6.02
N ARG A 78 -14.56 1.30 -7.07
CA ARG A 78 -15.51 0.21 -7.31
C ARG A 78 -15.49 -0.85 -6.21
N PHE A 79 -14.33 -1.17 -5.65
CA PHE A 79 -14.21 -2.19 -4.61
C PHE A 79 -14.57 -1.66 -3.22
N ILE A 80 -14.07 -0.48 -2.84
CA ILE A 80 -14.28 0.04 -1.48
C ILE A 80 -15.57 0.86 -1.35
N ASP A 81 -16.21 1.23 -2.46
CA ASP A 81 -17.46 2.00 -2.48
C ASP A 81 -17.31 3.34 -1.73
N GLU A 82 -16.28 4.10 -2.15
CA GLU A 82 -15.93 5.43 -1.65
C GLU A 82 -15.31 6.22 -2.80
N ASN A 83 -15.66 7.50 -2.93
CA ASN A 83 -15.07 8.39 -3.93
C ASN A 83 -13.69 8.83 -3.45
N LEU A 84 -12.71 8.70 -4.33
CA LEU A 84 -11.33 9.12 -4.11
C LEU A 84 -11.12 10.52 -4.70
N ASP A 85 -10.10 11.22 -4.21
CA ASP A 85 -9.80 12.59 -4.62
C ASP A 85 -8.42 12.68 -5.29
N LYS A 86 -8.04 13.88 -5.70
CA LYS A 86 -6.71 14.19 -6.23
C LYS A 86 -5.53 13.78 -5.35
N ASN A 87 -5.74 13.63 -4.04
CA ASN A 87 -4.70 13.21 -3.10
C ASN A 87 -4.54 11.68 -3.06
N SER A 88 -5.47 10.93 -3.67
CA SER A 88 -5.42 9.48 -3.78
C SER A 88 -4.49 8.98 -4.88
N ASN A 89 -3.99 9.83 -5.78
CA ASN A 89 -2.96 9.49 -6.76
C ASN A 89 -1.72 10.40 -6.62
N VAL A 90 -0.59 9.79 -6.33
CA VAL A 90 0.69 10.45 -6.11
C VAL A 90 1.71 9.85 -7.07
N THR A 91 2.40 10.71 -7.84
CA THR A 91 3.41 10.28 -8.82
C THR A 91 4.78 10.86 -8.46
N THR A 92 5.85 10.19 -8.88
CA THR A 92 7.22 10.75 -8.76
C THR A 92 7.30 12.13 -9.42
N GLY A 93 6.65 12.32 -10.57
CA GLY A 93 6.54 13.61 -11.25
C GLY A 93 6.00 14.72 -10.35
N LYS A 94 4.83 14.50 -9.73
CA LYS A 94 4.20 15.46 -8.80
C LYS A 94 5.08 15.77 -7.59
N ILE A 95 5.81 14.78 -7.07
CA ILE A 95 6.69 14.94 -5.91
C ILE A 95 7.90 15.81 -6.29
N TYR A 96 8.61 15.45 -7.36
CA TYR A 96 9.81 16.17 -7.78
C TYR A 96 9.48 17.59 -8.22
N TRP A 97 8.36 17.77 -8.95
CA TRP A 97 7.87 19.10 -9.31
C TRP A 97 7.63 19.99 -8.10
N SER A 98 6.95 19.47 -7.06
CA SER A 98 6.69 20.21 -5.82
C SER A 98 7.98 20.64 -5.11
N VAL A 99 8.95 19.73 -4.99
CA VAL A 99 10.24 20.01 -4.34
C VAL A 99 11.05 21.05 -5.13
N LEU A 100 11.14 20.91 -6.46
CA LEU A 100 11.85 21.87 -7.31
C LEU A 100 11.19 23.26 -7.28
N GLN A 101 9.86 23.33 -7.25
CA GLN A 101 9.14 24.61 -7.12
C GLN A 101 9.40 25.28 -5.77
N LYS A 102 9.41 24.51 -4.66
CA LYS A 102 9.77 25.03 -3.32
C LYS A 102 11.21 25.53 -3.29
N GLU A 103 12.11 24.82 -3.96
CA GLU A 103 13.51 25.21 -4.06
C GLU A 103 13.68 26.52 -4.82
N ARG A 104 13.09 26.66 -6.02
CA ARG A 104 13.14 27.91 -6.80
C ARG A 104 12.51 29.12 -6.10
N ARG A 105 11.55 28.90 -5.20
CA ARG A 105 10.94 29.96 -4.37
C ARG A 105 11.80 30.34 -3.15
N GLY A 106 12.89 29.65 -2.88
CA GLY A 106 13.78 29.90 -1.76
C GLY A 106 13.33 29.27 -0.44
N ASN A 107 12.35 28.34 -0.45
CA ASN A 107 11.83 27.72 0.78
C ASN A 107 12.87 26.89 1.55
N TYR A 108 13.97 26.50 0.90
CA TYR A 108 15.07 25.77 1.52
C TYR A 108 16.26 26.68 1.92
N GLY A 109 16.08 28.00 1.92
CA GLY A 109 17.06 28.96 2.46
C GLY A 109 18.40 28.98 1.70
N GLY A 110 18.40 28.61 0.41
CA GLY A 110 19.62 28.50 -0.40
C GLY A 110 20.48 27.27 -0.11
N GLY A 111 20.02 26.35 0.74
CA GLY A 111 20.69 25.08 1.02
C GLY A 111 20.57 24.06 -0.12
N THR A 112 21.35 22.98 -0.04
CA THR A 112 21.30 21.89 -1.02
C THR A 112 20.02 21.06 -0.86
N VAL A 113 19.33 20.83 -1.96
CA VAL A 113 18.17 19.94 -2.01
C VAL A 113 18.62 18.54 -2.41
N GLN A 114 18.14 17.55 -1.67
CA GLN A 114 18.58 16.15 -1.71
C GLN A 114 17.38 15.20 -1.64
N VAL A 115 17.55 13.96 -2.12
CA VAL A 115 16.51 12.92 -2.02
C VAL A 115 16.09 12.70 -0.58
N ILE A 116 17.06 12.49 0.32
CA ILE A 116 16.82 12.49 1.76
C ILE A 116 17.40 13.80 2.31
N PRO A 117 16.63 14.63 3.04
CA PRO A 117 15.26 14.39 3.47
C PRO A 117 14.18 14.99 2.55
N HIS A 118 14.51 15.77 1.50
CA HIS A 118 13.54 16.65 0.85
C HIS A 118 12.49 15.88 0.03
N ILE A 119 12.91 14.92 -0.80
CA ILE A 119 11.99 14.07 -1.57
C ILE A 119 11.24 13.13 -0.62
N THR A 120 11.92 12.51 0.34
CA THR A 120 11.26 11.59 1.28
C THR A 120 10.25 12.31 2.18
N ASN A 121 10.54 13.53 2.63
CA ASN A 121 9.57 14.34 3.37
C ASN A 121 8.40 14.77 2.51
N GLU A 122 8.62 15.11 1.24
CA GLU A 122 7.52 15.39 0.31
C GLU A 122 6.63 14.14 0.15
N ILE A 123 7.20 12.95 -0.08
CA ILE A 123 6.44 11.69 -0.14
C ILE A 123 5.63 11.46 1.15
N LYS A 124 6.27 11.55 2.32
CA LYS A 124 5.59 11.38 3.62
C LYS A 124 4.48 12.39 3.85
N SER A 125 4.60 13.59 3.30
CA SER A 125 3.55 14.62 3.39
C SER A 125 2.30 14.26 2.56
N ARG A 126 2.45 13.40 1.55
CA ARG A 126 1.33 12.92 0.71
C ARG A 126 0.62 11.70 1.29
N PHE A 127 1.19 10.99 2.25
CA PHE A 127 0.46 9.93 2.94
C PHE A 127 -0.79 10.50 3.60
N TYR A 128 -1.90 9.79 3.47
CA TYR A 128 -3.20 10.25 3.94
C TYR A 128 -3.12 10.65 5.42
N ARG A 129 -3.61 11.86 5.71
CA ARG A 129 -3.73 12.39 7.05
C ARG A 129 -5.11 12.98 7.19
N ASN A 130 -5.79 12.61 8.25
CA ASN A 130 -7.04 13.27 8.63
C ASN A 130 -7.05 13.40 10.14
N PHE A 131 -6.85 14.62 10.61
CA PHE A 131 -6.84 14.95 12.04
C PHE A 131 -8.23 15.32 12.56
N THR A 132 -9.20 15.51 11.65
CA THR A 132 -10.56 15.98 11.95
C THR A 132 -11.59 14.85 12.01
N ASP A 133 -11.26 13.65 11.53
CA ASP A 133 -12.17 12.50 11.60
C ASP A 133 -12.41 12.09 13.06
N VAL A 134 -13.71 11.97 13.39
CA VAL A 134 -14.18 11.46 14.68
C VAL A 134 -13.90 9.95 14.77
N ASP A 135 -14.01 9.23 13.65
CA ASP A 135 -13.80 7.79 13.57
C ASP A 135 -12.37 7.40 13.22
N THR A 136 -11.97 6.18 13.60
CA THR A 136 -10.69 5.60 13.14
C THR A 136 -10.80 5.23 11.66
N ARG A 137 -9.94 5.82 10.83
CA ARG A 137 -9.84 5.51 9.40
C ARG A 137 -8.60 4.67 9.09
N ILE A 138 -8.74 3.69 8.21
CA ILE A 138 -7.63 2.87 7.70
C ILE A 138 -7.26 3.37 6.31
N ALA A 139 -6.04 3.88 6.15
CA ALA A 139 -5.48 4.26 4.87
C ALA A 139 -4.66 3.10 4.29
N ILE A 140 -5.11 2.56 3.15
CA ILE A 140 -4.37 1.55 2.40
C ILE A 140 -3.59 2.25 1.29
N ILE A 141 -2.27 2.16 1.33
CA ILE A 141 -1.38 2.89 0.43
C ILE A 141 -0.63 1.86 -0.41
N GLU A 142 -0.99 1.75 -1.69
CA GLU A 142 -0.26 0.92 -2.63
C GLU A 142 0.93 1.70 -3.21
N VAL A 143 2.12 1.11 -3.16
CA VAL A 143 3.28 1.58 -3.90
C VAL A 143 3.44 0.75 -5.17
N GLY A 144 3.39 1.43 -6.31
CA GLY A 144 3.68 0.89 -7.63
C GLY A 144 5.13 0.41 -7.76
N GLY A 145 5.47 -0.14 -8.93
CA GLY A 145 6.79 -0.71 -9.17
C GLY A 145 7.03 -2.04 -8.43
N THR A 146 8.29 -2.47 -8.44
CA THR A 146 8.76 -3.69 -7.78
C THR A 146 9.89 -3.34 -6.80
N VAL A 147 9.85 -3.93 -5.61
CA VAL A 147 10.96 -3.82 -4.66
C VAL A 147 12.23 -4.38 -5.32
N GLY A 148 13.30 -3.58 -5.30
CA GLY A 148 14.55 -3.82 -6.03
C GLY A 148 14.78 -2.77 -7.12
N ASP A 149 13.72 -2.20 -7.69
CA ASP A 149 13.84 -1.16 -8.71
C ASP A 149 14.27 0.18 -8.11
N ILE A 150 15.14 0.91 -8.84
CA ILE A 150 15.67 2.22 -8.42
C ILE A 150 14.54 3.23 -8.19
N GLU A 151 13.51 3.21 -9.02
CA GLU A 151 12.36 4.11 -8.96
C GLU A 151 11.56 3.99 -7.65
N SER A 152 11.60 2.82 -7.00
CA SER A 152 10.83 2.54 -5.78
C SER A 152 11.57 2.94 -4.49
N GLN A 153 12.88 3.18 -4.56
CA GLN A 153 13.72 3.41 -3.38
C GLN A 153 13.27 4.61 -2.52
N PRO A 154 12.95 5.80 -3.10
CA PRO A 154 12.49 6.93 -2.30
C PRO A 154 11.18 6.64 -1.56
N PHE A 155 10.27 5.86 -2.15
CA PHE A 155 9.01 5.47 -1.49
C PHE A 155 9.26 4.51 -0.33
N LEU A 156 10.11 3.50 -0.52
CA LEU A 156 10.45 2.54 0.55
C LEU A 156 11.11 3.22 1.74
N GLU A 157 12.06 4.13 1.50
CA GLU A 157 12.69 4.90 2.58
C GLU A 157 11.68 5.83 3.29
N SER A 158 10.77 6.43 2.53
CA SER A 158 9.71 7.28 3.11
C SER A 158 8.75 6.49 3.99
N ILE A 159 8.37 5.28 3.57
CA ILE A 159 7.55 4.36 4.39
C ILE A 159 8.30 3.99 5.66
N ARG A 160 9.59 3.62 5.57
CA ARG A 160 10.40 3.23 6.73
C ARG A 160 10.48 4.37 7.76
N GLN A 161 10.81 5.59 7.31
CA GLN A 161 10.84 6.77 8.17
C GLN A 161 9.47 7.04 8.80
N PHE A 162 8.40 6.95 8.01
CA PHE A 162 7.04 7.21 8.48
C PHE A 162 6.56 6.17 9.50
N GLN A 163 6.84 4.88 9.29
CA GLN A 163 6.51 3.82 10.25
C GLN A 163 7.18 4.07 11.61
N HIS A 164 8.40 4.60 11.61
CA HIS A 164 9.08 5.00 12.84
C HIS A 164 8.44 6.24 13.48
N GLU A 165 8.03 7.23 12.69
CA GLU A 165 7.37 8.45 13.18
C GLU A 165 5.99 8.18 13.79
N VAL A 166 5.15 7.34 13.16
CA VAL A 166 3.80 7.06 13.64
C VAL A 166 3.73 5.91 14.65
N GLY A 167 4.79 5.13 14.82
CA GLY A 167 4.80 3.94 15.67
C GLY A 167 4.32 2.67 14.96
N HIS A 168 4.95 1.54 15.28
CA HIS A 168 4.71 0.24 14.65
C HIS A 168 3.29 -0.31 14.87
N GLU A 169 2.59 0.14 15.90
CA GLU A 169 1.19 -0.18 16.19
C GLU A 169 0.17 0.57 15.31
N ASN A 170 0.64 1.56 14.56
CA ASN A 170 -0.18 2.38 13.67
C ASN A 170 0.04 2.10 12.19
N ALA A 171 1.12 1.40 11.81
CA ALA A 171 1.46 1.14 10.42
C ALA A 171 1.96 -0.30 10.17
N ILE A 172 1.38 -0.97 9.18
CA ILE A 172 1.80 -2.31 8.73
C ILE A 172 2.23 -2.30 7.26
N LEU A 173 3.05 -3.28 6.89
CA LEU A 173 3.54 -3.48 5.52
C LEU A 173 3.13 -4.86 5.00
N ILE A 174 2.36 -4.89 3.92
CA ILE A 174 1.98 -6.08 3.17
C ILE A 174 2.84 -6.14 1.91
N HIS A 175 3.48 -7.28 1.68
CA HIS A 175 4.34 -7.49 0.53
C HIS A 175 3.80 -8.62 -0.35
N VAL A 176 3.44 -8.29 -1.57
CA VAL A 176 2.87 -9.22 -2.55
C VAL A 176 4.00 -9.85 -3.37
N THR A 177 4.10 -11.18 -3.37
CA THR A 177 5.16 -11.89 -4.10
C THR A 177 4.60 -12.99 -4.99
N LEU A 178 5.40 -13.37 -6.01
CA LEU A 178 5.12 -14.52 -6.86
C LEU A 178 5.79 -15.78 -6.30
N VAL A 179 5.03 -16.88 -6.29
CA VAL A 179 5.56 -18.23 -6.09
C VAL A 179 5.34 -18.99 -7.40
N PRO A 180 6.33 -19.04 -8.31
CA PRO A 180 6.13 -19.67 -9.61
C PRO A 180 6.03 -21.20 -9.49
N TYR A 181 5.20 -21.79 -10.35
CA TYR A 181 5.16 -23.22 -10.60
C TYR A 181 6.07 -23.57 -11.78
N LEU A 182 7.03 -24.47 -11.57
CA LEU A 182 7.91 -24.94 -12.66
C LEU A 182 7.36 -26.24 -13.23
N LYS A 183 6.87 -26.19 -14.49
CA LYS A 183 6.36 -27.39 -15.19
C LYS A 183 7.41 -28.48 -15.34
N ALA A 184 8.68 -28.12 -15.51
CA ALA A 184 9.77 -29.10 -15.67
C ALA A 184 9.99 -29.96 -14.41
N SER A 185 9.82 -29.39 -13.22
CA SER A 185 10.02 -30.08 -11.94
C SER A 185 8.73 -30.35 -11.17
N GLN A 186 7.57 -29.98 -11.72
CA GLN A 186 6.22 -30.15 -11.14
C GLN A 186 6.09 -29.66 -9.69
N GLU A 187 6.73 -28.53 -9.36
CA GLU A 187 6.73 -27.98 -8.01
C GLU A 187 6.70 -26.45 -7.96
N MET A 188 6.25 -25.93 -6.83
CA MET A 188 6.24 -24.50 -6.52
C MET A 188 7.59 -24.07 -5.96
N LYS A 189 8.15 -22.98 -6.48
CA LYS A 189 9.45 -22.46 -6.04
C LYS A 189 9.28 -21.22 -5.17
N THR A 190 9.74 -21.33 -3.91
CA THR A 190 9.69 -20.22 -2.94
C THR A 190 10.92 -19.32 -2.96
N LYS A 191 12.00 -19.72 -3.65
CA LYS A 191 13.26 -18.95 -3.72
C LYS A 191 13.07 -17.50 -4.21
N PRO A 192 12.25 -17.19 -5.24
CA PRO A 192 12.03 -15.80 -5.65
C PRO A 192 11.41 -14.94 -4.55
N THR A 193 10.45 -15.50 -3.81
CA THR A 193 9.85 -14.82 -2.65
C THR A 193 10.89 -14.58 -1.55
N GLN A 194 11.78 -15.54 -1.26
CA GLN A 194 12.83 -15.36 -0.25
C GLN A 194 13.80 -14.23 -0.62
N ALA A 195 14.21 -14.17 -1.89
CA ALA A 195 15.08 -13.10 -2.39
C ALA A 195 14.41 -11.73 -2.27
N SER A 196 13.16 -11.62 -2.72
CA SER A 196 12.40 -10.36 -2.68
C SER A 196 12.14 -9.87 -1.25
N VAL A 197 11.83 -10.78 -0.32
CA VAL A 197 11.68 -10.42 1.11
C VAL A 197 13.02 -9.95 1.71
N LYS A 198 14.14 -10.59 1.35
CA LYS A 198 15.47 -10.15 1.81
C LYS A 198 15.80 -8.74 1.33
N GLU A 199 15.43 -8.43 0.09
CA GLU A 199 15.63 -7.12 -0.52
C GLU A 199 14.76 -6.05 0.16
N LEU A 200 13.49 -6.35 0.43
CA LEU A 200 12.62 -5.48 1.23
C LEU A 200 13.16 -5.26 2.65
N GLN A 201 13.67 -6.32 3.28
CA GLN A 201 14.26 -6.25 4.62
C GLN A 201 15.49 -5.35 4.65
N ALA A 202 16.34 -5.35 3.61
CA ALA A 202 17.51 -4.49 3.55
C ALA A 202 17.14 -3.00 3.64
N TRP A 203 15.99 -2.62 3.07
CA TRP A 203 15.43 -1.28 3.21
C TRP A 203 14.80 -1.08 4.59
N ALA A 204 14.04 -2.04 5.10
CA ALA A 204 13.39 -1.94 6.41
C ALA A 204 14.36 -1.93 7.60
N SER A 205 15.54 -2.55 7.47
CA SER A 205 16.50 -2.77 8.56
C SER A 205 17.67 -1.79 8.60
N ALA A 206 17.74 -0.81 7.69
CA ALA A 206 18.81 0.19 7.69
C ALA A 206 18.90 0.89 9.07
N PRO A 207 20.01 0.68 9.83
CA PRO A 207 20.03 1.02 11.25
C PRO A 207 20.30 2.51 11.44
N ILE A 208 19.43 3.17 12.20
CA ILE A 208 19.78 4.41 12.91
C ILE A 208 19.74 4.07 14.40
N SER A 209 20.94 4.02 14.99
CA SER A 209 21.28 3.72 16.39
C SER A 209 21.41 2.24 16.79
N SER A 210 22.58 1.94 17.36
CA SER A 210 23.13 0.63 17.76
C SER A 210 22.51 0.01 19.02
N SER A 211 21.24 0.31 19.36
CA SER A 211 20.61 -0.22 20.58
C SER A 211 19.26 -0.90 20.38
N ALA A 212 18.76 -0.99 19.16
CA ALA A 212 17.54 -1.74 18.88
C ALA A 212 17.74 -2.62 17.64
N ALA A 213 18.22 -3.84 17.86
CA ALA A 213 17.90 -4.96 16.97
C ALA A 213 16.39 -5.24 17.11
N ALA A 214 15.56 -4.32 16.61
CA ALA A 214 14.12 -4.39 16.71
C ALA A 214 13.62 -5.35 15.63
N ASN A 215 13.09 -6.48 16.09
CA ASN A 215 12.20 -7.35 15.33
C ASN A 215 11.31 -6.52 14.41
N ILE A 216 11.50 -6.61 13.08
CA ILE A 216 10.61 -5.99 12.09
C ILE A 216 9.23 -6.64 12.26
N PRO A 217 8.23 -5.96 12.82
CA PRO A 217 6.96 -6.59 13.06
C PRO A 217 6.22 -6.61 11.72
N TRP A 218 6.03 -7.81 11.17
CA TRP A 218 4.94 -8.15 10.23
C TRP A 218 5.11 -7.84 8.72
N ILE A 219 6.23 -8.22 8.08
CA ILE A 219 6.17 -8.46 6.62
C ILE A 219 5.20 -9.64 6.38
N ARG A 220 3.97 -9.35 5.94
CA ARG A 220 3.01 -10.38 5.55
C ARG A 220 3.12 -10.63 4.05
N VAL A 221 3.61 -11.81 3.72
CA VAL A 221 3.70 -12.29 2.33
C VAL A 221 2.36 -12.88 1.91
N SER A 222 1.67 -12.23 0.97
CA SER A 222 0.50 -12.82 0.31
C SER A 222 0.97 -13.65 -0.89
N LYS A 223 0.64 -14.95 -0.90
CA LYS A 223 0.99 -15.86 -1.99
C LYS A 223 -0.13 -15.89 -3.03
N ILE A 224 0.21 -15.60 -4.27
CA ILE A 224 -0.69 -15.82 -5.41
C ILE A 224 -0.25 -17.13 -6.09
N LYS A 225 -1.17 -18.11 -6.14
CA LYS A 225 -0.97 -19.35 -6.90
C LYS A 225 -1.57 -19.17 -8.30
N SER A 226 -0.80 -19.51 -9.34
CA SER A 226 -1.30 -19.56 -10.72
C SER A 226 -0.91 -20.89 -11.37
N PRO A 227 -1.88 -21.70 -11.81
CA PRO A 227 -1.66 -22.82 -12.73
C PRO A 227 -2.20 -22.56 -14.16
N PHE A 228 -2.44 -21.30 -14.55
CA PHE A 228 -3.22 -20.79 -15.70
C PHE A 228 -4.68 -20.46 -15.32
N SER A 229 -4.96 -19.15 -15.20
CA SER A 229 -6.23 -18.45 -14.89
C SER A 229 -6.99 -18.93 -13.63
N VAL A 230 -7.74 -18.00 -13.01
CA VAL A 230 -8.40 -18.12 -11.69
C VAL A 230 -7.46 -17.92 -10.49
N THR A 231 -7.41 -16.66 -10.05
CA THR A 231 -6.72 -16.16 -8.86
C THR A 231 -7.30 -16.79 -7.59
N TYR A 232 -6.70 -17.88 -7.10
CA TYR A 232 -7.01 -18.42 -5.77
C TYR A 232 -6.21 -17.65 -4.71
N LEU A 233 -6.86 -16.66 -4.11
CA LEU A 233 -6.41 -15.92 -2.93
C LEU A 233 -6.51 -16.82 -1.69
N THR A 234 -5.55 -17.73 -1.49
CA THR A 234 -5.52 -18.57 -0.27
C THR A 234 -4.11 -18.76 0.25
N THR A 235 -3.78 -17.96 1.27
CA THR A 235 -3.38 -18.37 2.64
C THR A 235 -2.72 -17.16 3.27
N MET A 236 -3.51 -16.20 3.73
CA MET A 236 -3.02 -15.19 4.66
C MET A 236 -3.14 -15.76 6.06
N TYR A 237 -2.13 -15.53 6.89
CA TYR A 237 -2.15 -15.62 8.35
C TYR A 237 -3.21 -14.65 8.94
N TYR A 238 -4.49 -14.88 8.61
CA TYR A 238 -5.63 -14.08 9.07
C TYR A 238 -5.85 -14.22 10.58
N LYS A 239 -5.49 -15.38 11.14
CA LYS A 239 -5.83 -15.78 12.52
C LYS A 239 -5.27 -14.87 13.62
N ILE A 240 -4.17 -14.15 13.35
CA ILE A 240 -3.50 -13.30 14.36
C ILE A 240 -3.99 -11.83 14.30
N TRP A 241 -4.55 -11.37 13.16
CA TRP A 241 -4.92 -9.95 12.98
C TRP A 241 -6.38 -9.65 13.34
N THR A 242 -7.33 -10.56 13.03
CA THR A 242 -8.67 -10.51 13.62
C THR A 242 -8.58 -10.47 15.13
N TRP A 243 -7.68 -11.24 15.73
CA TRP A 243 -7.60 -11.35 17.16
C TRP A 243 -7.03 -10.08 17.81
N ASN A 244 -5.92 -9.51 17.32
CA ASN A 244 -5.28 -8.36 17.99
C ASN A 244 -5.95 -6.99 17.77
N ILE A 245 -6.68 -6.78 16.68
CA ILE A 245 -7.48 -5.56 16.48
C ILE A 245 -8.87 -5.68 17.11
N CYS A 246 -9.56 -6.83 16.95
CA CYS A 246 -10.89 -6.99 17.54
C CYS A 246 -10.87 -7.11 19.08
N THR A 247 -9.73 -7.47 19.71
CA THR A 247 -9.63 -7.56 21.19
C THR A 247 -9.06 -6.31 21.85
N ARG A 248 -8.43 -5.39 21.10
CA ARG A 248 -7.79 -4.18 21.66
C ARG A 248 -8.49 -2.87 21.31
N LEU A 249 -9.49 -2.88 20.44
CA LEU A 249 -10.42 -1.76 20.30
C LEU A 249 -11.54 -1.94 21.34
N PRO A 250 -11.87 -0.91 22.15
CA PRO A 250 -12.96 -1.01 23.10
C PRO A 250 -14.26 -1.18 22.31
N LEU A 251 -14.81 -2.40 22.33
CA LEU A 251 -16.16 -2.68 21.84
C LEU A 251 -17.14 -1.99 22.81
N PRO A 252 -17.98 -1.04 22.36
CA PRO A 252 -19.18 -0.72 23.11
C PRO A 252 -20.17 -1.86 22.86
N TRP A 253 -20.78 -2.37 23.93
CA TRP A 253 -21.86 -3.36 23.96
C TRP A 253 -21.46 -4.85 23.97
N SER A 254 -21.13 -5.33 25.16
CA SER A 254 -21.49 -6.68 25.57
C SER A 254 -23.01 -6.78 25.77
N LYS A 255 -23.68 -7.59 24.94
CA LYS A 255 -24.66 -8.65 25.31
C LYS A 255 -25.64 -8.90 24.16
N SER A 256 -25.82 -10.20 23.89
CA SER A 256 -26.93 -10.85 23.16
C SER A 256 -27.22 -10.43 21.71
N ALA A 257 -26.71 -11.20 20.76
CA ALA A 257 -27.51 -11.87 19.73
C ALA A 257 -26.57 -12.58 18.73
N SER A 258 -26.68 -13.89 18.62
CA SER A 258 -26.06 -14.67 17.55
C SER A 258 -26.90 -14.56 16.27
N PRO A 259 -26.34 -14.21 15.11
CA PRO A 259 -26.94 -14.57 13.83
C PRO A 259 -26.17 -15.75 13.23
N ARG A 260 -26.84 -16.89 13.11
CA ARG A 260 -26.39 -18.00 12.26
C ARG A 260 -26.36 -17.50 10.81
N LEU A 261 -25.23 -17.63 10.13
CA LEU A 261 -25.17 -17.48 8.67
C LEU A 261 -25.86 -18.69 8.02
N PRO A 262 -26.76 -18.50 7.05
CA PRO A 262 -27.35 -19.61 6.32
C PRO A 262 -26.31 -20.20 5.35
N VAL A 263 -26.06 -21.48 5.52
CA VAL A 263 -25.41 -22.36 4.55
C VAL A 263 -26.44 -22.62 3.45
N ASN A 264 -26.13 -22.19 2.22
CA ASN A 264 -26.71 -22.58 0.91
C ASN A 264 -27.10 -21.38 0.04
N ALA A 265 -26.20 -20.99 -0.87
CA ALA A 265 -26.53 -20.32 -2.13
C ALA A 265 -25.34 -20.46 -3.10
N CYS A 266 -25.20 -21.64 -3.70
CA CYS A 266 -24.42 -21.89 -4.92
C CYS A 266 -24.87 -23.24 -5.48
N THR A 267 -25.97 -23.21 -6.23
CA THR A 267 -26.24 -24.09 -7.37
C THR A 267 -26.18 -23.24 -8.61
#